data_AF-A0A6N2MA07-F1
#
_entry.id   AF-A0A6N2MA07-F1
#
_cell.length_a   1.000
_cell.length_b   1.000
_cell.length_c   1.000
_cell.angle_alpha   90.00
_cell.angle_beta   90.00
_cell.angle_gamma   90.00
#
_symmetry.space_group_name_H-M   'P 1'
#
loop_
_entity.id
_entity.type
_entity.pdbx_description
1 polymer ?
#
loop_
_entity_poly.entity_id
_entity_poly.type
_entity_poly.pdbx_seq_one_letter_code
_entity_poly.pdbx_strand_id
1 'polypeptide(L)'
;MKASRRRRFIPNLWCMHQLLLLPCHRPPPHQWSLQYTSHQLRRHLQHRQSTPTPAPPVKPPTPAPPVHKPPTPPPPTGPPTPLPPVKPPGPAPPAYKPPSPSPPPGPPTPLPPVKPPTTGPMPPPVRTRQDCTPLCDQRCKLHSRKKLCARACMTCCDRCKCVPPGTYGNREKCGKCYTDMTTRRNKPKCP
;
A
#
# COMPACT_ATOMS: atom_id res chain seq x y z
N MET A 1 23.80 2.88 -13.75
CA MET A 1 22.87 3.43 -14.75
C MET A 1 22.41 2.30 -15.67
N LYS A 2 21.13 1.93 -15.67
CA LYS A 2 20.31 1.66 -16.87
C LYS A 2 18.94 1.14 -16.45
N ALA A 3 17.94 1.86 -16.93
CA ALA A 3 16.53 1.70 -16.64
C ALA A 3 15.97 0.46 -17.32
N SER A 4 15.32 -0.43 -16.56
CA SER A 4 14.53 -1.51 -17.13
C SER A 4 13.10 -1.01 -17.40
N ARG A 5 12.87 -0.61 -18.66
CA ARG A 5 11.55 -0.25 -19.19
C ARG A 5 10.65 -1.49 -19.15
N ARG A 6 9.61 -1.46 -18.32
CA ARG A 6 8.46 -2.36 -18.44
C ARG A 6 7.76 -2.08 -19.78
N ARG A 7 7.98 -2.91 -20.79
CA ARG A 7 7.08 -2.97 -21.95
C ARG A 7 5.78 -3.60 -21.50
N ARG A 8 4.70 -2.82 -21.58
CA ARG A 8 3.32 -3.29 -21.47
C ARG A 8 3.03 -4.09 -22.73
N PHE A 9 2.77 -5.37 -22.58
CA PHE A 9 2.23 -6.20 -23.66
C PHE A 9 0.74 -5.86 -23.75
N ILE A 10 0.33 -5.23 -24.84
CA ILE A 10 -1.07 -4.97 -25.20
C ILE A 10 -1.46 -6.10 -26.16
N PRO A 11 -2.31 -7.06 -25.77
CA PRO A 11 -2.76 -8.11 -26.69
C PRO A 11 -4.10 -7.67 -27.26
N ASN A 12 -4.11 -6.96 -28.39
CA ASN A 12 -5.29 -6.86 -29.27
C ASN A 12 -4.99 -6.04 -30.53
N LEU A 13 -4.13 -6.56 -31.41
CA LEU A 13 -3.98 -5.96 -32.74
C LEU A 13 -3.53 -6.96 -33.82
N TRP A 14 -3.97 -8.22 -33.72
CA TRP A 14 -3.68 -9.25 -34.72
C TRP A 14 -4.96 -10.01 -35.05
N CYS A 15 -5.92 -9.37 -35.73
CA CYS A 15 -6.90 -10.11 -36.53
C CYS A 15 -7.69 -9.19 -37.46
N MET A 16 -7.06 -8.48 -38.40
CA MET A 16 -7.79 -7.84 -39.51
C MET A 16 -6.88 -7.68 -40.73
N HIS A 17 -6.45 -8.79 -41.35
CA HIS A 17 -5.97 -8.82 -42.73
C HIS A 17 -5.88 -10.28 -43.26
N GLN A 18 -6.97 -10.79 -43.83
CA GLN A 18 -6.94 -11.47 -45.14
C GLN A 18 -8.36 -11.89 -45.55
N LEU A 19 -8.91 -11.19 -46.55
CA LEU A 19 -9.96 -11.72 -47.42
C LEU A 19 -9.32 -12.78 -48.33
N LEU A 20 -9.78 -14.03 -48.28
CA LEU A 20 -9.91 -14.90 -49.45
C LEU A 20 -10.77 -16.12 -49.09
N LEU A 21 -11.68 -16.42 -50.02
CA LEU A 21 -12.78 -17.38 -49.93
C LEU A 21 -12.34 -18.80 -49.56
N LEU A 22 -12.81 -19.31 -48.41
CA LEU A 22 -13.03 -20.73 -48.14
C LEU A 22 -14.18 -20.85 -47.11
N PRO A 23 -15.17 -21.75 -47.29
CA PRO A 23 -16.29 -21.87 -46.36
C PRO A 23 -15.80 -22.42 -45.02
N CYS A 24 -15.88 -21.60 -43.97
CA CYS A 24 -15.65 -22.03 -42.60
C CYS A 24 -16.73 -23.03 -42.16
N HIS A 25 -16.48 -24.32 -42.37
CA HIS A 25 -17.21 -25.37 -41.69
C HIS A 25 -16.89 -25.30 -40.19
N ARG A 26 -17.86 -24.85 -39.40
CA ARG A 26 -17.78 -24.72 -37.94
C ARG A 26 -17.73 -26.15 -37.34
N PRO A 27 -16.62 -26.60 -36.71
CA PRO A 27 -16.59 -27.91 -36.11
C PRO A 27 -17.54 -27.95 -34.89
N PRO A 28 -18.20 -29.09 -34.62
CA PRO A 28 -19.18 -29.23 -33.54
C PRO A 28 -18.53 -29.09 -32.15
N PRO A 29 -19.28 -28.58 -31.14
CA PRO A 29 -18.75 -28.15 -29.83
C PRO A 29 -18.22 -29.29 -28.93
N HIS A 30 -18.36 -30.55 -29.30
CA HIS A 30 -17.97 -31.68 -28.45
C HIS A 30 -16.50 -32.10 -28.54
N GLN A 31 -15.72 -31.63 -29.53
CA GLN A 31 -14.31 -32.03 -29.65
C GLN A 31 -13.33 -31.19 -28.81
N TRP A 32 -13.71 -29.96 -28.41
CA TRP A 32 -12.84 -29.09 -27.60
C TRP A 32 -12.70 -29.53 -26.14
N SER A 33 -13.67 -30.29 -25.63
CA SER A 33 -13.65 -30.75 -24.24
C SER A 33 -12.60 -31.84 -23.99
N LEU A 34 -12.33 -32.68 -24.98
CA LEU A 34 -11.36 -33.79 -24.87
C LEU A 34 -9.90 -33.31 -24.99
N GLN A 35 -9.61 -32.32 -25.82
CA GLN A 35 -8.25 -31.78 -25.95
C GLN A 35 -7.85 -30.92 -24.74
N TYR A 36 -8.78 -30.14 -24.18
CA TYR A 36 -8.52 -29.31 -23.00
C TYR A 36 -8.29 -30.15 -21.73
N THR A 37 -9.09 -31.21 -21.53
CA THR A 37 -8.91 -32.15 -20.41
C THR A 37 -7.58 -32.90 -20.50
N SER A 38 -7.17 -33.33 -21.70
CA SER A 38 -5.88 -33.98 -21.91
C SER A 38 -4.70 -33.04 -21.61
N HIS A 39 -4.81 -31.75 -21.96
CA HIS A 39 -3.77 -30.77 -21.68
C HIS A 39 -3.69 -30.39 -20.19
N GLN A 40 -4.82 -30.35 -19.48
CA GLN A 40 -4.85 -30.10 -18.03
C GLN A 40 -4.31 -31.30 -17.23
N LEU A 41 -4.64 -32.53 -17.63
CA LEU A 41 -4.12 -33.74 -16.99
C LEU A 41 -2.60 -33.86 -17.18
N ARG A 42 -2.09 -33.51 -18.37
CA ARG A 42 -0.65 -33.50 -18.66
C ARG A 42 0.12 -32.48 -17.79
N ARG A 43 -0.44 -31.27 -17.59
CA ARG A 43 0.14 -30.27 -16.67
C ARG A 43 0.15 -30.73 -15.21
N HIS A 44 -0.91 -31.43 -14.76
CA HIS A 44 -0.96 -31.95 -13.40
C HIS A 44 0.08 -33.07 -13.15
N LEU A 45 0.33 -33.94 -14.12
CA LEU A 45 1.38 -34.96 -14.04
C LEU A 45 2.79 -34.34 -13.99
N GLN A 46 3.07 -33.29 -14.77
CA GLN A 46 4.37 -32.60 -14.75
C GLN A 46 4.64 -31.86 -13.43
N HIS A 47 3.60 -31.30 -12.79
CA HIS A 47 3.74 -30.70 -11.46
C HIS A 47 4.01 -31.72 -10.35
N ARG A 48 3.57 -32.97 -10.53
CA ARG A 48 3.78 -34.03 -9.54
C ARG A 48 5.17 -34.67 -9.60
N GLN A 49 5.89 -34.52 -10.71
CA GLN A 49 7.25 -35.06 -10.89
C GLN A 49 8.37 -34.12 -10.46
N SER A 50 8.07 -32.88 -10.08
CA SER A 50 9.06 -31.83 -9.80
C SER A 50 9.19 -31.46 -8.32
N THR A 51 8.72 -32.30 -7.40
CA THR A 51 9.09 -32.17 -5.99
C THR A 51 10.53 -32.67 -5.79
N PRO A 52 11.50 -31.82 -5.43
CA PRO A 52 12.84 -32.28 -5.10
C PRO A 52 12.78 -33.14 -3.83
N THR A 53 13.38 -34.33 -3.89
CA THR A 53 13.59 -35.21 -2.74
C THR A 53 14.26 -34.43 -1.60
N PRO A 54 13.73 -34.47 -0.36
CA PRO A 54 14.42 -33.86 0.77
C PRO A 54 15.75 -34.56 0.98
N ALA A 55 16.85 -33.79 0.95
CA ALA A 55 18.18 -34.28 1.28
C ALA A 55 18.21 -34.83 2.71
N PRO A 56 19.03 -35.86 3.01
CA PRO A 56 19.15 -36.37 4.37
C PRO A 56 19.66 -35.27 5.31
N PRO A 57 19.28 -35.30 6.60
CA PRO A 57 19.68 -34.29 7.56
C PRO A 57 21.19 -34.35 7.79
N VAL A 58 21.90 -33.35 7.27
CA VAL A 58 23.32 -33.15 7.58
C VAL A 58 23.40 -32.58 9.00
N LYS A 59 24.04 -33.29 9.93
CA LYS A 59 24.31 -32.77 11.28
C LYS A 59 25.06 -31.43 11.16
N PRO A 60 24.63 -30.36 11.86
CA PRO A 60 25.37 -29.11 11.90
C PRO A 60 26.77 -29.37 12.50
N PRO A 61 27.86 -28.84 11.92
CA PRO A 61 29.14 -28.82 12.60
C PRO A 61 29.02 -27.93 13.84
N THR A 62 29.51 -28.45 14.98
CA THR A 62 29.63 -27.72 16.24
C THR A 62 30.39 -26.42 15.99
N PRO A 63 29.84 -25.24 16.35
CA PRO A 63 30.60 -24.00 16.29
C PRO A 63 31.82 -24.09 17.22
N ALA A 64 33.01 -23.84 16.69
CA ALA A 64 34.19 -23.63 17.50
C ALA A 64 33.94 -22.45 18.47
N PRO A 65 34.49 -22.46 19.69
CA PRO A 65 34.36 -21.33 20.60
C PRO A 65 34.95 -20.07 19.95
N PRO A 66 34.33 -18.89 20.15
CA PRO A 66 34.86 -17.65 19.59
C PRO A 66 36.21 -17.36 20.24
N VAL A 67 37.28 -17.42 19.45
CA VAL A 67 38.58 -16.85 19.83
C VAL A 67 38.40 -15.34 19.80
N HIS A 68 38.18 -14.74 20.97
CA HIS A 68 38.27 -13.30 21.15
C HIS A 68 39.73 -12.89 20.92
N LYS A 69 40.02 -12.34 19.74
CA LYS A 69 41.25 -11.58 19.54
C LYS A 69 41.24 -10.40 20.53
N PRO A 70 42.34 -10.11 21.23
CA PRO A 70 42.45 -8.92 22.04
C PRO A 70 42.10 -7.68 21.20
N PRO A 71 41.38 -6.69 21.75
CA PRO A 71 41.08 -5.47 21.02
C PRO A 71 42.40 -4.78 20.65
N THR A 72 42.59 -4.53 19.36
CA THR A 72 43.65 -3.66 18.85
C THR A 72 43.56 -2.30 19.55
N PRO A 73 44.69 -1.72 20.05
CA PRO A 73 44.67 -0.38 20.59
C PRO A 73 44.18 0.61 19.52
N PRO A 74 43.42 1.65 19.89
CA PRO A 74 43.03 2.68 18.93
C PRO A 74 44.29 3.35 18.37
N PRO A 75 44.29 3.76 17.09
CA PRO A 75 45.40 4.52 16.54
C PRO A 75 45.58 5.82 17.35
N PRO A 76 46.81 6.34 17.48
CA PRO A 76 47.04 7.63 18.12
C PRO A 76 46.18 8.66 17.37
N THR A 77 45.27 9.28 18.09
CA THR A 77 44.54 10.46 17.63
C THR A 77 45.59 11.50 17.22
N GLY A 78 45.70 11.75 15.92
CA GLY A 78 46.47 12.86 15.40
C GLY A 78 46.02 14.18 16.05
N PRO A 79 46.83 15.25 15.94
CA PRO A 79 46.49 16.54 16.52
C PRO A 79 45.08 16.97 16.09
N PRO A 80 44.28 17.56 16.99
CA PRO A 80 42.92 17.96 16.66
C PRO A 80 42.97 18.89 15.44
N THR A 81 42.28 18.48 14.38
CA THR A 81 42.04 19.35 13.23
C THR A 81 41.46 20.66 13.76
N PRO A 82 42.01 21.84 13.40
CA PRO A 82 41.44 23.11 13.82
C PRO A 82 39.96 23.10 13.47
N LEU A 83 39.10 23.35 14.48
CA LEU A 83 37.68 23.53 14.25
C LEU A 83 37.52 24.58 13.13
N PRO A 84 36.73 24.31 12.08
CA PRO A 84 36.45 25.35 11.08
C PRO A 84 35.89 26.57 11.83
N PRO A 85 36.24 27.80 11.41
CA PRO A 85 35.72 29.00 12.06
C PRO A 85 34.21 28.88 12.20
N VAL A 86 33.72 28.90 13.44
CA VAL A 86 32.29 28.98 13.72
C VAL A 86 31.79 30.25 13.04
N LYS A 87 31.04 30.05 11.95
CA LYS A 87 30.40 31.14 11.23
C LYS A 87 29.57 31.93 12.27
N PRO A 88 29.63 33.27 12.26
CA PRO A 88 28.84 34.08 13.17
C PRO A 88 27.39 33.61 13.15
N PRO A 89 26.69 33.58 14.30
CA PRO A 89 25.25 33.35 14.31
C PRO A 89 24.62 34.24 13.25
N GLY A 90 23.95 33.62 12.28
CA GLY A 90 23.20 34.38 11.29
C GLY A 90 22.22 35.30 12.03
N PRO A 91 21.78 36.41 11.39
CA PRO A 91 20.78 37.28 11.97
C PRO A 91 19.62 36.45 12.52
N ALA A 92 19.13 36.82 13.70
CA ALA A 92 17.96 36.20 14.29
C ALA A 92 16.87 36.00 13.21
N PRO A 93 16.18 34.85 13.17
CA PRO A 93 15.08 34.68 12.22
C PRO A 93 14.14 35.89 12.38
N PRO A 94 13.67 36.51 11.28
CA PRO A 94 12.75 37.62 11.38
C PRO A 94 11.58 37.19 12.25
N ALA A 95 11.20 38.06 13.19
CA ALA A 95 10.09 37.83 14.10
C ALA A 95 8.93 37.21 13.30
N TYR A 96 8.58 35.96 13.64
CA TYR A 96 7.44 35.29 13.04
C TYR A 96 6.23 36.19 13.30
N LYS A 97 5.78 36.90 12.27
CA LYS A 97 4.49 37.55 12.32
C LYS A 97 3.48 36.44 12.59
N PRO A 98 2.59 36.59 13.59
CA PRO A 98 1.52 35.65 13.82
C PRO A 98 0.83 35.35 12.49
N PRO A 99 0.54 34.08 12.14
CA PRO A 99 -0.26 33.80 10.97
C PRO A 99 -1.55 34.62 11.11
N SER A 100 -1.84 35.43 10.08
CA SER A 100 -3.05 36.22 9.99
C SER A 100 -4.24 35.33 10.39
N PRO A 101 -5.18 35.82 11.23
CA PRO A 101 -6.37 35.06 11.56
C PRO A 101 -7.00 34.60 10.25
N SER A 102 -7.18 33.29 10.11
CA SER A 102 -7.87 32.72 8.96
C SER A 102 -9.26 33.39 8.90
N PRO A 103 -9.74 33.80 7.72
CA PRO A 103 -11.08 34.37 7.62
C PRO A 103 -12.08 33.39 8.24
N PRO A 104 -13.10 33.88 8.96
CA PRO A 104 -14.12 33.01 9.51
C PRO A 104 -14.68 32.12 8.40
N PRO A 105 -14.97 30.83 8.68
CA PRO A 105 -15.65 29.98 7.73
C PRO A 105 -16.87 30.73 7.21
N GLY A 106 -16.97 30.88 5.89
CA GLY A 106 -18.15 31.52 5.28
C GLY A 106 -19.43 30.81 5.76
N PRO A 107 -20.58 31.51 5.72
CA PRO A 107 -21.85 30.94 6.13
C PRO A 107 -22.05 29.57 5.45
N PRO A 108 -22.49 28.55 6.20
CA PRO A 108 -22.69 27.22 5.63
C PRO A 108 -23.69 27.35 4.48
N THR A 109 -23.23 27.10 3.25
CA THR A 109 -24.13 26.86 2.12
C THR A 109 -25.19 25.85 2.56
N PRO A 110 -26.49 26.11 2.31
CA PRO A 110 -27.54 25.15 2.62
C PRO A 110 -27.18 23.80 2.01
N LEU A 111 -26.90 22.82 2.87
CA LEU A 111 -26.72 21.45 2.43
C LEU A 111 -28.03 21.03 1.75
N PRO A 112 -28.01 20.38 0.57
CA PRO A 112 -29.21 19.75 0.06
C PRO A 112 -29.75 18.78 1.14
N PRO A 113 -31.07 18.58 1.26
CA PRO A 113 -31.66 17.68 2.25
C PRO A 113 -31.05 16.28 2.10
N VAL A 114 -30.07 15.97 2.93
CA VAL A 114 -29.60 14.61 3.11
C VAL A 114 -30.74 13.89 3.81
N LYS A 115 -31.29 12.89 3.12
CA LYS A 115 -32.31 11.99 3.67
C LYS A 115 -31.88 11.56 5.08
N PRO A 116 -32.75 11.66 6.09
CA PRO A 116 -32.40 11.29 7.45
C PRO A 116 -31.91 9.84 7.49
N PRO A 117 -30.81 9.53 8.18
CA PRO A 117 -30.40 8.15 8.37
C PRO A 117 -31.44 7.48 9.28
N THR A 118 -32.07 6.45 8.72
CA THR A 118 -32.97 5.55 9.43
C THR A 118 -32.32 5.08 10.72
N THR A 119 -33.04 5.29 11.82
CA THR A 119 -32.77 4.84 13.18
C THR A 119 -32.33 3.37 13.21
N GLY A 120 -31.05 3.13 13.50
CA GLY A 120 -30.48 1.79 13.69
C GLY A 120 -28.99 1.83 14.10
N PRO A 121 -28.59 1.14 15.19
CA PRO A 121 -27.23 1.20 15.72
C PRO A 121 -26.31 0.22 14.99
N MET A 122 -25.40 0.74 14.16
CA MET A 122 -24.06 0.21 13.86
C MET A 122 -23.55 0.90 12.59
N PRO A 123 -22.26 1.25 12.49
CA PRO A 123 -21.69 1.74 11.23
C PRO A 123 -21.91 0.68 10.14
N PRO A 124 -22.23 1.09 8.90
CA PRO A 124 -22.49 0.15 7.81
C PRO A 124 -21.26 -0.76 7.66
N PRO A 125 -21.48 -2.08 7.53
CA PRO A 125 -20.39 -3.01 7.41
C PRO A 125 -19.63 -2.74 6.11
N VAL A 126 -18.36 -2.36 6.22
CA VAL A 126 -17.47 -2.27 5.05
C VAL A 126 -17.09 -3.70 4.67
N ARG A 127 -17.64 -4.20 3.57
CA ARG A 127 -17.37 -5.57 3.11
C ARG A 127 -16.39 -5.59 1.96
N THR A 128 -16.40 -4.54 1.16
CA THR A 128 -15.55 -4.38 -0.02
C THR A 128 -14.77 -3.08 0.03
N ARG A 129 -13.73 -2.98 -0.80
CA ARG A 129 -12.95 -1.74 -0.95
C ARG A 129 -13.78 -0.60 -1.57
N GLN A 130 -14.85 -0.91 -2.29
CA GLN A 130 -15.70 0.08 -2.92
C GLN A 130 -16.50 0.86 -1.86
N ASP A 131 -16.99 0.16 -0.83
CA ASP A 131 -17.72 0.74 0.32
C ASP A 131 -16.88 1.76 1.10
N CYS A 132 -15.56 1.60 1.07
CA CYS A 132 -14.64 2.53 1.71
C CYS A 132 -14.63 3.91 1.06
N THR A 133 -14.94 4.03 -0.24
CA THR A 133 -14.82 5.30 -0.98
C THR A 133 -15.74 6.39 -0.43
N PRO A 134 -17.08 6.19 -0.36
CA PRO A 134 -17.98 7.20 0.17
C PRO A 134 -17.72 7.48 1.67
N LEU A 135 -17.31 6.47 2.44
CA LEU A 135 -17.01 6.63 3.87
C LEU A 135 -15.75 7.48 4.11
N CYS A 136 -14.69 7.23 3.33
CA CYS A 136 -13.46 8.02 3.39
C CYS A 136 -13.66 9.44 2.88
N ASP A 137 -14.52 9.65 1.89
CA ASP A 137 -14.88 11.00 1.44
C ASP A 137 -15.60 11.79 2.53
N GLN A 138 -16.54 11.17 3.26
CA GLN A 138 -17.18 11.82 4.41
C GLN A 138 -16.16 12.12 5.51
N ARG A 139 -15.32 11.16 5.88
CA ARG A 139 -14.29 11.33 6.91
C ARG A 139 -13.35 12.49 6.61
N CYS A 140 -12.94 12.61 5.35
CA CYS A 140 -11.95 13.58 4.90
C CYS A 140 -12.56 14.92 4.48
N LYS A 141 -13.88 15.10 4.57
CA LYS A 141 -14.61 16.28 4.05
C LYS A 141 -14.09 17.61 4.59
N LEU A 142 -13.77 17.66 5.89
CA LEU A 142 -13.26 18.85 6.59
C LEU A 142 -11.73 18.88 6.72
N HIS A 143 -11.04 17.83 6.27
CA HIS A 143 -9.59 17.77 6.38
C HIS A 143 -8.94 18.75 5.41
N SER A 144 -8.00 19.58 5.89
CA SER A 144 -7.24 20.54 5.07
C SER A 144 -6.59 19.92 3.83
N ARG A 145 -6.12 18.67 3.93
CA ARG A 145 -5.49 17.90 2.85
C ARG A 145 -6.37 16.72 2.43
N LYS A 146 -7.55 16.98 1.88
CA LYS A 146 -8.58 15.98 1.51
C LYS A 146 -8.03 14.78 0.73
N LYS A 147 -7.25 15.02 -0.33
CA LYS A 147 -6.67 13.95 -1.17
C LYS A 147 -5.66 13.08 -0.41
N LEU A 148 -4.88 13.67 0.51
CA LEU A 148 -3.94 12.92 1.35
C LEU A 148 -4.70 12.07 2.37
N CYS A 149 -5.69 12.67 3.04
CA CYS A 149 -6.57 11.99 3.98
C CYS A 149 -7.28 10.80 3.31
N ALA A 150 -7.89 10.99 2.13
CA ALA A 150 -8.62 9.93 1.44
C ALA A 150 -7.72 8.74 1.10
N ARG A 151 -6.47 8.97 0.65
CA ARG A 151 -5.51 7.89 0.39
C ARG A 151 -5.12 7.12 1.64
N ALA A 152 -4.90 7.83 2.75
CA ALA A 152 -4.59 7.21 4.04
C ALA A 152 -5.80 6.40 4.55
N CYS A 153 -6.98 7.01 4.55
CA CYS A 153 -8.24 6.37 4.93
C CYS A 153 -8.51 5.11 4.11
N MET A 154 -8.37 5.16 2.78
CA MET A 154 -8.54 4.00 1.89
C MET A 154 -7.64 2.83 2.29
N THR A 155 -6.38 3.11 2.65
CA THR A 155 -5.43 2.07 3.09
C THR A 155 -5.85 1.47 4.43
N CYS A 156 -6.33 2.32 5.35
CA CYS A 156 -6.85 1.87 6.65
C CYS A 156 -8.12 1.05 6.50
N CYS A 157 -9.04 1.50 5.65
CA CYS A 157 -10.31 0.84 5.41
C CYS A 157 -10.11 -0.50 4.70
N ASP A 158 -9.22 -0.57 3.71
CA ASP A 158 -8.96 -1.84 3.02
C ASP A 158 -8.34 -2.89 3.97
N ARG A 159 -7.55 -2.46 4.94
CA ARG A 159 -6.93 -3.38 5.91
C ARG A 159 -7.85 -3.73 7.08
N CYS A 160 -8.54 -2.74 7.63
CA CYS A 160 -9.33 -2.87 8.86
C CYS A 160 -10.82 -3.06 8.60
N LYS A 161 -11.27 -2.98 7.34
CA LYS A 161 -12.68 -3.08 6.92
C LYS A 161 -13.62 -2.24 7.79
N CYS A 162 -13.17 -1.04 8.15
CA CYS A 162 -13.90 -0.14 9.02
C CYS A 162 -13.42 1.30 8.83
N VAL A 163 -14.36 2.25 8.77
CA VAL A 163 -14.11 3.69 8.78
C VAL A 163 -14.91 4.29 9.93
N PRO A 164 -14.24 4.90 10.92
CA PRO A 164 -14.99 5.57 11.99
C PRO A 164 -15.98 6.64 11.50
N PRO A 165 -17.15 6.78 12.16
CA PRO A 165 -18.14 7.79 11.82
C PRO A 165 -17.70 9.20 12.26
N GLY A 166 -18.09 10.21 11.49
CA GLY A 166 -17.71 11.60 11.69
C GLY A 166 -16.49 12.01 10.88
N THR A 167 -16.04 13.26 11.03
CA THR A 167 -14.85 13.80 10.34
C THR A 167 -13.59 13.81 11.22
N TYR A 168 -13.77 13.74 12.54
CA TYR A 168 -12.69 13.77 13.54
C TYR A 168 -12.99 12.79 14.67
N GLY A 169 -11.95 12.23 15.29
CA GLY A 169 -12.08 11.33 16.44
C GLY A 169 -12.68 9.97 16.11
N ASN A 170 -13.32 9.35 17.12
CA ASN A 170 -14.05 8.08 17.06
C ASN A 170 -13.23 6.87 16.58
N ARG A 171 -11.90 6.97 16.62
CA ARG A 171 -10.98 5.95 16.08
C ARG A 171 -11.16 4.60 16.79
N GLU A 172 -11.52 4.65 18.06
CA GLU A 172 -11.87 3.53 18.93
C GLU A 172 -13.06 2.71 18.41
N LYS A 173 -13.98 3.28 17.63
CA LYS A 173 -15.12 2.55 17.05
C LYS A 173 -14.70 1.49 16.03
N CYS A 174 -13.54 1.65 15.41
CA CYS A 174 -12.95 0.65 14.52
C CYS A 174 -11.82 -0.16 15.20
N GLY A 175 -11.69 -0.01 16.51
CA GLY A 175 -10.77 -0.76 17.34
C GLY A 175 -9.30 -0.55 17.00
N LYS A 176 -8.50 -1.51 17.47
CA LYS A 176 -7.03 -1.48 17.48
C LYS A 176 -6.43 -1.39 16.09
N CYS A 177 -7.04 -2.05 15.10
CA CYS A 177 -6.52 -2.04 13.74
C CYS A 177 -6.40 -0.61 13.18
N TYR A 178 -7.39 0.25 13.43
CA TYR A 178 -7.39 1.63 12.93
C TYR A 178 -6.50 2.57 13.77
N THR A 179 -6.42 2.33 15.09
CA THR A 179 -5.63 3.17 16.01
C THR A 179 -4.13 2.87 15.95
N ASP A 180 -3.76 1.60 15.86
CA ASP A 180 -2.38 1.11 16.06
C ASP A 180 -1.60 1.09 14.74
N MET A 181 -2.26 1.38 13.62
CA MET A 181 -1.60 1.63 12.35
C MET A 181 -0.71 2.87 12.44
N THR A 182 0.59 2.63 12.44
CA THR A 182 1.60 3.69 12.42
C THR A 182 2.35 3.73 11.10
N THR A 183 2.91 4.90 10.81
CA THR A 183 3.89 5.10 9.75
C THR A 183 5.28 4.71 10.24
N ARG A 184 6.28 4.67 9.35
CA ARG A 184 7.69 4.41 9.70
C ARG A 184 8.27 5.39 10.73
N ARG A 185 7.61 6.51 10.99
CA ARG A 185 8.00 7.53 11.98
C ARG A 185 7.19 7.43 13.28
N ASN A 186 6.58 6.28 13.55
CA ASN A 186 5.74 6.03 14.74
C ASN A 186 4.58 7.02 14.92
N LYS A 187 4.14 7.69 13.84
CA LYS A 187 2.95 8.55 13.84
C LYS A 187 1.72 7.75 13.38
N PRO A 188 0.53 8.03 13.92
CA PRO A 188 -0.71 7.41 13.46
C PRO A 188 -0.87 7.63 11.96
N LYS A 189 -1.12 6.54 11.24
CA LYS A 189 -1.26 6.55 9.77
C LYS A 189 -2.68 6.91 9.35
N CYS A 190 -3.68 6.46 10.12
CA CYS A 190 -5.08 6.66 9.78
C CYS A 190 -5.59 8.02 10.26
N PRO A 191 -6.42 8.70 9.44
CA PRO A 191 -7.00 9.99 9.80
C PRO A 191 -8.05 9.87 10.92
#